data_AF-A0A7Y2H897-F1
#
_entry.id   AF-A0A7Y2H897-F1
#
_cell.length_a   1.000
_cell.length_b   1.000
_cell.length_c   1.000
_cell.angle_alpha   90.00
_cell.angle_beta   90.00
_cell.angle_gamma   90.00
#
_symmetry.space_group_name_H-M   'P 1'
#
loop_
_entity.id
_entity.type
_entity.pdbx_description
1 polymer ?
#
loop_
_entity_poly.entity_id
_entity_poly.type
_entity_poly.pdbx_seq_one_letter_code
_entity_poly.pdbx_strand_id
1 'polypeptide(L)'
;LTPMSGVEWHFLRCPANFPTIRIAQLAMLYSRFPSLFSVLIRSFNKSSLDKIFDSGTSSYWSEHYIPGRPSTFKLKKIGKTSLNLLLINVVVPIIFSYARKTGNNILVEKSIDIISRLPAEKNKITNKWFELGIESKNALKSQALIELKSNFCDKYKCMNCPIGQQLLFR
;
A
#
# COMPACT_ATOMS: atom_id res chain seq x y z
N LEU A 1 -12.27 3.40 30.24
CA LEU A 1 -11.48 3.76 29.04
C LEU A 1 -11.84 5.19 28.65
N THR A 2 -10.85 6.05 28.39
CA THR A 2 -11.05 7.42 27.89
C THR A 2 -11.02 7.43 26.35
N PRO A 3 -12.02 8.01 25.67
CA PRO A 3 -12.04 8.03 24.20
C PRO A 3 -10.97 8.98 23.63
N MET A 4 -10.37 8.59 22.51
CA MET A 4 -9.43 9.44 21.76
C MET A 4 -10.16 10.67 21.20
N SER A 5 -9.47 11.81 21.23
CA SER A 5 -9.90 13.08 20.67
C SER A 5 -9.92 13.08 19.14
N GLY A 6 -10.62 14.05 18.54
CA GLY A 6 -10.67 14.20 17.08
C GLY A 6 -9.31 14.52 16.44
N VAL A 7 -8.38 15.12 17.20
CA VAL A 7 -7.00 15.40 16.76
C VAL A 7 -6.21 14.10 16.64
N GLU A 8 -6.32 13.22 17.64
CA GLU A 8 -5.69 11.89 17.62
C GLU A 8 -6.27 11.00 16.53
N TRP A 9 -7.56 11.14 16.21
CA TRP A 9 -8.18 10.50 15.06
C TRP A 9 -7.84 11.16 13.70
N HIS A 10 -7.12 12.28 13.69
CA HIS A 10 -6.76 13.02 12.49
C HIS A 10 -7.94 13.40 11.57
N PHE A 11 -9.08 13.80 12.14
CA PHE A 11 -10.28 14.18 11.39
C PHE A 11 -10.18 15.50 10.60
N LEU A 12 -9.02 16.16 10.58
CA LEU A 12 -8.77 17.37 9.78
C LEU A 12 -8.39 17.08 8.32
N ARG A 13 -8.14 15.80 7.96
CA ARG A 13 -7.73 15.39 6.59
C ARG A 13 -8.95 15.19 5.68
N CYS A 14 -8.73 14.70 4.45
CA CYS A 14 -9.84 14.32 3.57
C CYS A 14 -10.72 13.23 4.22
N PRO A 15 -12.04 13.41 4.33
CA PRO A 15 -12.95 12.47 5.00
C PRO A 15 -12.88 11.03 4.48
N ALA A 16 -12.64 10.86 3.17
CA ALA A 16 -12.47 9.55 2.56
C ALA A 16 -11.25 8.74 3.08
N ASN A 17 -10.31 9.41 3.75
CA ASN A 17 -9.10 8.81 4.33
C ASN A 17 -9.13 8.74 5.86
N PHE A 18 -10.26 9.05 6.50
CA PHE A 18 -10.36 8.97 7.96
C PHE A 18 -10.10 7.56 8.47
N PRO A 19 -9.41 7.41 9.63
CA PRO A 19 -9.14 6.10 10.19
C PRO A 19 -10.41 5.29 10.46
N THR A 20 -11.50 5.95 10.87
CA THR A 20 -12.83 5.33 11.05
C THR A 20 -13.33 4.64 9.78
N ILE A 21 -13.23 5.29 8.63
CA ILE A 21 -13.61 4.70 7.34
C ILE A 21 -12.66 3.56 6.96
N ARG A 22 -11.34 3.71 7.19
CA ARG A 22 -10.37 2.64 6.91
C ARG A 22 -10.59 1.40 7.76
N ILE A 23 -10.90 1.59 9.04
CA ILE A 23 -11.26 0.51 9.97
C ILE A 23 -12.57 -0.15 9.53
N ALA A 24 -13.58 0.64 9.13
CA ALA A 24 -14.84 0.09 8.62
C ALA A 24 -14.66 -0.74 7.34
N GLN A 25 -13.82 -0.27 6.40
CA GLN A 25 -13.47 -1.02 5.19
C GLN A 25 -12.75 -2.33 5.53
N LEU A 26 -11.80 -2.29 6.48
CA LEU A 26 -11.09 -3.47 6.93
C LEU A 26 -12.01 -4.47 7.64
N ALA A 27 -12.90 -4.00 8.51
CA ALA A 27 -13.88 -4.83 9.20
C ALA A 27 -14.81 -5.52 8.19
N MET A 28 -15.25 -4.81 7.14
CA MET A 28 -16.04 -5.42 6.08
C MET A 28 -15.27 -6.50 5.33
N LEU A 29 -13.99 -6.26 5.07
CA LEU A 29 -13.14 -7.25 4.40
C LEU A 29 -12.98 -8.54 5.22
N TYR A 30 -12.75 -8.43 6.53
CA TYR A 30 -12.66 -9.60 7.42
C TYR A 30 -14.00 -10.29 7.65
N SER A 31 -15.11 -9.55 7.67
CA SER A 31 -16.45 -10.14 7.74
C SER A 31 -16.76 -10.98 6.49
N ARG A 32 -16.28 -10.56 5.30
CA ARG A 32 -16.44 -11.32 4.05
C ARG A 32 -15.42 -12.45 3.92
N PHE A 33 -14.20 -12.24 4.38
CA PHE A 33 -13.09 -13.20 4.29
C PHE A 33 -12.44 -13.40 5.67
N PRO A 34 -13.02 -14.25 6.54
CA PRO A 34 -12.48 -14.49 7.88
C PRO A 34 -11.01 -14.93 7.88
N SER A 35 -10.62 -15.75 6.89
CA SER A 35 -9.23 -16.17 6.65
C SER A 35 -8.58 -15.38 5.49
N LEU A 36 -8.65 -14.06 5.53
CA LEU A 36 -8.21 -13.16 4.46
C LEU A 36 -6.80 -13.49 3.95
N PHE A 37 -5.85 -13.74 4.84
CA PHE A 37 -4.46 -14.05 4.45
C PHE A 37 -4.35 -15.31 3.59
N SER A 38 -5.04 -16.39 3.98
CA SER A 38 -5.08 -17.64 3.20
C SER A 38 -5.73 -17.43 1.84
N VAL A 39 -6.77 -16.61 1.76
CA VAL A 39 -7.43 -16.23 0.49
C VAL A 39 -6.46 -15.46 -0.40
N LEU A 40 -5.71 -14.51 0.16
CA LEU A 40 -4.72 -13.71 -0.57
C LEU A 40 -3.60 -14.57 -1.14
N ILE A 41 -3.08 -15.55 -0.38
CA ILE A 41 -2.05 -16.48 -0.88
C ILE A 41 -2.59 -17.33 -2.03
N ARG A 42 -3.77 -17.94 -1.86
CA ARG A 42 -4.34 -18.86 -2.86
C ARG A 42 -4.71 -18.15 -4.16
N SER A 43 -5.22 -16.93 -4.07
CA SER A 43 -5.74 -16.15 -5.20
C SER A 43 -4.84 -14.98 -5.57
N PHE A 44 -3.52 -15.15 -5.46
CA PHE A 44 -2.55 -14.06 -5.66
C PHE A 44 -2.31 -13.73 -7.13
N ASN A 45 -3.25 -12.97 -7.71
CA ASN A 45 -3.14 -12.34 -9.02
C ASN A 45 -3.93 -11.03 -9.03
N LYS A 46 -3.58 -10.11 -9.93
CA LYS A 46 -4.16 -8.74 -9.93
C LYS A 46 -5.69 -8.71 -10.00
N SER A 47 -6.30 -9.51 -10.89
CA SER A 47 -7.76 -9.55 -11.07
C SER A 47 -8.48 -10.05 -9.82
N SER A 48 -7.93 -11.08 -9.17
CA SER A 48 -8.50 -11.63 -7.94
C SER A 48 -8.35 -10.66 -6.77
N LEU A 49 -7.20 -9.98 -6.67
CA LEU A 49 -6.98 -8.93 -5.67
C LEU A 49 -7.99 -7.79 -5.85
N ASP A 50 -8.25 -7.34 -7.08
CA ASP A 50 -9.25 -6.32 -7.35
C ASP A 50 -10.64 -6.74 -6.87
N LYS A 51 -11.04 -8.00 -7.09
CA LYS A 51 -12.32 -8.54 -6.61
C LYS A 51 -12.39 -8.68 -5.09
N ILE A 52 -11.28 -9.06 -4.44
CA ILE A 52 -11.21 -9.20 -2.97
C ILE A 52 -11.39 -7.83 -2.31
N PHE A 53 -10.72 -6.80 -2.84
CA PHE A 53 -10.75 -5.44 -2.30
C PHE A 53 -11.88 -4.56 -2.85
N ASP A 54 -12.67 -5.02 -3.83
CA ASP A 54 -13.95 -4.39 -4.20
C ASP A 54 -15.03 -4.69 -3.13
N SER A 55 -14.78 -4.18 -1.94
CA SER A 55 -15.71 -4.15 -0.82
C SER A 55 -15.95 -2.71 -0.39
N GLY A 56 -17.21 -2.37 -0.13
CA GLY A 56 -17.58 -1.13 0.53
C GLY A 56 -17.50 -1.25 2.03
N THR A 57 -18.34 -0.48 2.70
CA THR A 57 -18.61 -0.56 4.14
C THR A 57 -20.07 -0.98 4.35
N SER A 58 -20.48 -1.23 5.59
CA SER A 58 -21.91 -1.38 5.91
C SER A 58 -22.70 -0.11 5.59
N SER A 59 -24.04 -0.25 5.52
CA SER A 59 -24.98 0.84 5.23
C SER A 59 -24.79 2.04 6.16
N TYR A 60 -24.54 1.80 7.45
CA TYR A 60 -24.25 2.83 8.45
C TYR A 60 -23.17 3.83 7.99
N TRP A 61 -22.05 3.31 7.47
CA TRP A 61 -20.92 4.13 7.04
C TRP A 61 -21.15 4.83 5.71
N SER A 62 -22.18 4.48 4.95
CA SER A 62 -22.58 5.27 3.78
C SER A 62 -23.00 6.69 4.18
N GLU A 63 -23.53 6.87 5.39
CA GLU A 63 -24.03 8.13 5.92
C GLU A 63 -23.19 8.68 7.08
N HIS A 64 -22.08 8.02 7.43
CA HIS A 64 -21.21 8.44 8.54
C HIS A 64 -19.74 8.46 8.12
N TYR A 65 -19.02 9.50 8.53
CA TYR A 65 -17.55 9.52 8.53
C TYR A 65 -17.00 9.39 9.94
N ILE A 66 -17.73 9.91 10.92
CA ILE A 66 -17.42 9.85 12.35
C ILE A 66 -18.60 9.13 13.01
N PRO A 67 -18.36 8.15 13.90
CA PRO A 67 -19.43 7.48 14.63
C PRO A 67 -20.39 8.48 15.27
N GLY A 68 -21.69 8.26 15.08
CA GLY A 68 -22.77 9.06 15.65
C GLY A 68 -23.00 10.42 14.99
N ARG A 69 -22.16 10.82 14.02
CA ARG A 69 -22.33 12.08 13.29
C ARG A 69 -22.79 11.83 11.85
N PRO A 70 -24.08 12.10 11.53
CA PRO A 70 -24.59 11.90 10.18
C PRO A 70 -23.92 12.85 9.19
N SER A 71 -23.88 12.42 7.94
CA SER A 71 -23.28 13.12 6.81
C SER A 71 -24.04 12.77 5.53
N THR A 72 -23.73 13.48 4.43
CA THR A 72 -24.33 13.16 3.14
C THR A 72 -23.99 11.74 2.69
N PHE A 73 -24.99 11.06 2.13
CA PHE A 73 -24.85 9.71 1.64
C PHE A 73 -23.73 9.62 0.60
N LYS A 74 -22.78 8.70 0.82
CA LYS A 74 -21.74 8.35 -0.14
C LYS A 74 -21.19 6.96 0.15
N LEU A 75 -21.16 6.10 -0.86
CA LEU A 75 -20.55 4.77 -0.75
C LEU A 75 -19.04 4.90 -0.43
N LYS A 76 -18.60 4.26 0.65
CA LYS A 76 -17.21 4.32 1.13
C LYS A 76 -16.38 3.15 0.61
N LYS A 77 -16.24 3.04 -0.71
CA LYS A 77 -15.42 1.99 -1.34
C LYS A 77 -13.92 2.33 -1.32
N ILE A 78 -13.09 1.29 -1.43
CA ILE A 78 -11.64 1.47 -1.68
C ILE A 78 -11.45 1.90 -3.14
N GLY A 79 -10.96 3.12 -3.34
CA GLY A 79 -10.66 3.63 -4.68
C GLY A 79 -9.41 2.97 -5.28
N LYS A 80 -9.30 2.99 -6.61
CA LYS A 80 -8.19 2.37 -7.37
C LYS A 80 -6.79 2.80 -6.89
N THR A 81 -6.60 4.09 -6.62
CA THR A 81 -5.33 4.62 -6.10
C THR A 81 -5.01 4.08 -4.71
N SER A 82 -6.00 4.04 -3.80
CA SER A 82 -5.82 3.47 -2.46
C SER A 82 -5.54 1.98 -2.51
N LEU A 83 -6.21 1.25 -3.41
CA LEU A 83 -5.95 -0.17 -3.63
C LEU A 83 -4.52 -0.39 -4.11
N ASN A 84 -4.07 0.34 -5.13
CA ASN A 84 -2.69 0.24 -5.60
C ASN A 84 -1.68 0.50 -4.46
N LEU A 85 -1.88 1.53 -3.64
CA LEU A 85 -1.00 1.81 -2.50
C LEU A 85 -1.01 0.67 -1.46
N LEU A 86 -2.16 0.08 -1.18
CA LEU A 86 -2.29 -1.06 -0.27
C LEU A 86 -1.59 -2.31 -0.84
N LEU A 87 -1.68 -2.53 -2.15
CA LEU A 87 -0.97 -3.62 -2.81
C LEU A 87 0.56 -3.42 -2.72
N ILE A 88 1.04 -2.22 -3.04
CA ILE A 88 2.46 -1.87 -3.04
C ILE A 88 3.06 -1.98 -1.63
N ASN A 89 2.40 -1.39 -0.63
CA ASN A 89 3.00 -1.19 0.70
C ASN A 89 2.65 -2.29 1.70
N VAL A 90 1.62 -3.11 1.45
CA VAL A 90 1.14 -4.08 2.44
C VAL A 90 1.06 -5.48 1.84
N VAL A 91 0.23 -5.69 0.82
CA VAL A 91 -0.10 -7.04 0.36
C VAL A 91 1.09 -7.72 -0.30
N VAL A 92 1.75 -7.05 -1.25
CA VAL A 92 2.92 -7.63 -1.94
C VAL A 92 4.07 -7.89 -0.97
N PRO A 93 4.51 -6.94 -0.11
CA PRO A 93 5.61 -7.18 0.82
C PRO A 93 5.36 -8.34 1.79
N ILE A 94 4.15 -8.45 2.35
CA ILE A 94 3.80 -9.53 3.28
C ILE A 94 3.84 -10.88 2.55
N ILE A 95 3.25 -10.97 1.35
CA ILE A 95 3.21 -12.23 0.58
C ILE A 95 4.60 -12.63 0.09
N PHE A 96 5.40 -11.67 -0.38
CA PHE A 96 6.79 -11.91 -0.77
C PHE A 96 7.63 -12.45 0.40
N SER A 97 7.49 -11.84 1.58
CA SER A 97 8.17 -12.27 2.81
C SER A 97 7.76 -13.69 3.21
N TYR A 98 6.46 -13.99 3.19
CA TYR A 98 5.92 -15.33 3.42
C TYR A 98 6.50 -16.33 2.42
N ALA A 99 6.45 -16.02 1.13
CA ALA A 99 6.95 -16.87 0.05
C ALA A 99 8.43 -17.22 0.23
N ARG A 100 9.25 -16.23 0.60
CA ARG A 100 10.67 -16.45 0.91
C ARG A 100 10.85 -17.35 2.13
N LYS A 101 10.09 -17.12 3.20
CA LYS A 101 10.18 -17.90 4.43
C LYS A 101 9.80 -19.38 4.21
N THR A 102 8.85 -19.64 3.32
CA THR A 102 8.38 -21.02 3.01
C THR A 102 9.09 -21.65 1.81
N GLY A 103 10.07 -20.99 1.19
CA GLY A 103 10.75 -21.49 -0.02
C GLY A 103 9.85 -21.60 -1.26
N ASN A 104 8.75 -20.84 -1.32
CA ASN A 104 7.81 -20.89 -2.44
C ASN A 104 8.24 -19.91 -3.55
N ASN A 105 9.13 -20.36 -4.44
CA ASN A 105 9.68 -19.53 -5.52
C ASN A 105 8.62 -19.04 -6.51
N ILE A 106 7.58 -19.83 -6.79
CA ILE A 106 6.47 -19.42 -7.67
C ILE A 106 5.77 -18.17 -7.10
N LEU A 107 5.58 -18.12 -5.77
CA LEU A 107 4.92 -17.00 -5.12
C LEU A 107 5.83 -15.76 -5.01
N VAL A 108 7.16 -15.97 -4.91
CA VAL A 108 8.17 -14.90 -5.04
C VAL A 108 8.08 -14.25 -6.41
N GLU A 109 8.11 -15.04 -7.49
CA GLU A 109 8.02 -14.53 -8.86
C GLU A 109 6.70 -13.79 -9.11
N LYS A 110 5.57 -14.36 -8.66
CA LYS A 110 4.26 -13.69 -8.75
C LYS A 110 4.24 -12.34 -8.03
N SER A 111 4.90 -12.23 -6.88
CA SER A 111 5.00 -10.97 -6.14
C SER A 111 5.75 -9.91 -6.93
N ILE A 112 6.88 -10.29 -7.54
CA ILE A 112 7.68 -9.42 -8.40
C ILE A 112 6.88 -9.01 -9.65
N ASP A 113 6.19 -9.95 -10.28
CA ASP A 113 5.35 -9.69 -11.45
C ASP A 113 4.23 -8.69 -11.12
N ILE A 114 3.49 -8.91 -10.03
CA ILE A 114 2.39 -8.00 -9.63
C ILE A 114 2.91 -6.58 -9.40
N ILE A 115 3.97 -6.40 -8.61
CA ILE A 115 4.50 -5.05 -8.32
C ILE A 115 5.10 -4.38 -9.56
N SER A 116 5.63 -5.15 -10.52
CA SER A 116 6.13 -4.61 -11.79
C SER A 116 5.02 -4.07 -12.71
N ARG A 117 3.77 -4.53 -12.53
CA ARG A 117 2.60 -4.12 -13.31
C ARG A 117 1.78 -3.01 -12.66
N LEU A 118 2.05 -2.69 -11.38
CA LEU A 118 1.39 -1.59 -10.69
C LEU A 118 1.98 -0.24 -11.12
N PRO A 119 1.16 0.83 -11.18
CA PRO A 119 1.67 2.15 -11.48
C PRO A 119 2.68 2.59 -10.40
N ALA A 120 3.67 3.40 -10.81
CA ALA A 120 4.67 3.93 -9.90
C ALA A 120 4.01 4.68 -8.73
N GLU A 121 4.54 4.44 -7.52
CA GLU A 121 4.17 5.23 -6.36
C GLU A 121 4.62 6.68 -6.58
N LYS A 122 3.75 7.63 -6.23
CA LYS A 122 4.05 9.06 -6.29
C LYS A 122 4.15 9.62 -4.88
N ASN A 123 5.35 10.01 -4.49
CA ASN A 123 5.62 10.68 -3.23
C ASN A 123 6.75 11.71 -3.39
N LYS A 124 7.09 12.41 -2.31
CA LYS A 124 8.13 13.47 -2.32
C LYS A 124 9.50 12.94 -2.78
N ILE A 125 9.82 11.68 -2.50
CA ILE A 125 11.11 11.08 -2.88
C ILE A 125 11.12 10.78 -4.38
N THR A 126 10.09 10.11 -4.90
CA THR A 126 10.01 9.76 -6.33
C THR A 126 9.91 10.99 -7.21
N ASN A 127 9.27 12.06 -6.73
CA ASN A 127 9.18 13.34 -7.46
C ASN A 127 10.56 13.99 -7.59
N LYS A 128 11.39 13.98 -6.53
CA LYS A 128 12.77 14.50 -6.61
C LYS A 128 13.62 13.72 -7.60
N TRP A 129 13.47 12.39 -7.66
CA TRP A 129 14.15 11.58 -8.68
C TRP A 129 13.73 11.95 -10.09
N PHE A 130 12.43 12.19 -10.30
CA PHE A 130 11.90 12.63 -11.59
C PHE A 130 12.46 14.01 -12.01
N GLU A 131 12.55 14.96 -11.08
CA GLU A 131 13.17 16.28 -11.31
C GLU A 131 14.65 16.17 -11.71
N LEU A 132 15.35 15.12 -11.25
CA LEU A 132 16.73 14.80 -11.62
C LEU A 132 16.83 13.98 -12.92
N GLY A 133 15.72 13.78 -13.65
CA GLY A 133 15.67 13.02 -14.90
C GLY A 133 15.57 11.50 -14.74
N ILE A 134 15.37 10.99 -13.51
CA ILE A 134 15.23 9.56 -13.24
C ILE A 134 13.75 9.20 -13.06
N GLU A 135 13.17 8.61 -14.11
CA GLU A 135 11.74 8.23 -14.11
C GLU A 135 11.50 6.80 -13.60
N SER A 136 10.47 6.65 -12.76
CA SER A 136 9.93 5.34 -12.35
C SER A 136 8.71 4.98 -13.19
N LYS A 137 8.84 3.95 -14.04
CA LYS A 137 7.74 3.48 -14.92
C LYS A 137 6.70 2.61 -14.21
N ASN A 138 7.05 1.99 -13.09
CA ASN A 138 6.18 1.10 -12.33
C ASN A 138 6.51 1.11 -10.83
N ALA A 139 5.67 0.44 -10.03
CA ALA A 139 5.81 0.40 -8.58
C ALA A 139 7.13 -0.22 -8.14
N LEU A 140 7.58 -1.29 -8.83
CA LEU A 140 8.87 -1.94 -8.55
C LEU A 140 10.03 -0.93 -8.60
N LYS A 141 10.11 -0.13 -9.67
CA LYS A 141 11.15 0.90 -9.82
C LYS A 141 11.01 2.02 -8.79
N SER A 142 9.79 2.51 -8.55
CA SER A 142 9.60 3.56 -7.54
C SER A 142 10.01 3.08 -6.13
N GLN A 143 9.70 1.83 -5.77
CA GLN A 143 10.08 1.25 -4.49
C GLN A 143 11.60 1.06 -4.39
N ALA A 144 12.27 0.64 -5.47
CA ALA A 144 13.74 0.59 -5.52
C ALA A 144 14.38 1.97 -5.29
N LEU A 145 13.83 3.04 -5.86
CA LEU A 145 14.33 4.41 -5.65
C LEU A 145 14.06 4.94 -4.24
N ILE A 146 12.93 4.57 -3.64
CA ILE A 146 12.60 4.91 -2.25
C ILE A 146 13.58 4.21 -1.30
N GLU A 147 13.84 2.93 -1.52
CA GLU A 147 14.80 2.14 -0.75
C GLU A 147 16.23 2.69 -0.91
N LEU A 148 16.65 2.96 -2.15
CA LEU A 148 17.94 3.59 -2.44
C LEU A 148 18.11 4.91 -1.68
N LYS A 149 17.11 5.78 -1.74
CA LYS A 149 17.17 7.09 -1.07
C LYS A 149 17.24 6.94 0.45
N SER A 150 16.31 6.20 1.04
CA SER A 150 16.12 6.14 2.49
C SER A 150 17.15 5.26 3.22
N ASN A 151 17.59 4.17 2.60
CA ASN A 151 18.47 3.20 3.22
C ASN A 151 19.93 3.27 2.77
N PHE A 152 20.24 4.02 1.70
CA PHE A 152 21.62 4.27 1.26
C PHE A 152 21.98 5.75 1.24
N CYS A 153 21.34 6.56 0.38
CA CYS A 153 21.75 7.95 0.16
C CYS A 153 21.65 8.80 1.43
N ASP A 154 20.52 8.73 2.15
CA ASP A 154 20.32 9.46 3.41
C ASP A 154 21.21 8.99 4.56
N LYS A 155 21.78 7.80 4.42
CA LYS A 155 22.69 7.19 5.39
C LYS A 155 24.16 7.26 4.95
N TYR A 156 24.46 7.97 3.85
CA TYR A 156 25.80 8.10 3.27
C TYR A 156 26.51 6.76 3.01
N LYS A 157 25.74 5.69 2.71
CA LYS A 157 26.29 4.33 2.48
C LYS A 157 26.78 4.11 1.04
N CYS A 158 27.44 5.10 0.45
CA CYS A 158 27.88 5.06 -0.95
C CYS A 158 28.79 3.85 -1.25
N MET A 159 29.66 3.50 -0.30
CA MET A 159 30.56 2.34 -0.38
C MET A 159 29.84 1.00 -0.42
N ASN A 160 28.59 0.93 0.06
CA ASN A 160 27.79 -0.31 0.08
C ASN A 160 26.67 -0.28 -0.96
N CYS A 161 26.48 0.84 -1.65
CA CYS A 161 25.48 1.02 -2.68
C CYS A 161 26.04 0.53 -4.03
N PRO A 162 25.37 -0.35 -4.78
CA PRO A 162 25.85 -0.80 -6.08
C PRO A 162 26.12 0.36 -7.07
N ILE A 163 25.26 1.40 -7.05
CA ILE A 163 25.44 2.60 -7.87
C ILE A 163 26.63 3.43 -7.36
N GLY A 164 26.78 3.60 -6.04
CA GLY A 164 27.88 4.35 -5.45
C GLY A 164 29.24 3.69 -5.73
N GLN A 165 29.33 2.37 -5.58
CA GLN A 165 30.53 1.60 -5.93
C GLN A 165 30.91 1.77 -7.41
N GLN A 166 29.93 1.73 -8.31
CA GLN A 166 30.16 1.96 -9.74
C GLN A 166 30.58 3.38 -10.09
N LEU A 167 30.33 4.38 -9.25
CA LEU A 167 30.74 5.77 -9.48
C LEU A 167 32.11 6.08 -8.88
N LEU A 168 32.44 5.48 -7.73
CA LEU A 168 33.69 5.75 -6.99
C LEU A 168 34.88 4.94 -7.49
N PHE A 169 34.66 3.70 -7.93
CA PHE A 169 35.72 2.76 -8.31
C PHE A 169 35.72 2.41 -9.79
N ARG A 170 35.17 3.31 -10.61
CA ARG A 170 35.25 3.20 -12.05
C ARG A 170 36.57 3.74 -12.57
#